data_AF-A0A5K0WRB9-F1
#
_entry.id   AF-A0A5K0WRB9-F1
#
_cell.length_a   1.000
_cell.length_b   1.000
_cell.length_c   1.000
_cell.angle_alpha   90.00
_cell.angle_beta   90.00
_cell.angle_gamma   90.00
#
_symmetry.space_group_name_H-M   'P 1'
#
loop_
_entity.id
_entity.type
_entity.pdbx_description
1 polymer ?
#
loop_
_entity_poly.entity_id
_entity_poly.type
_entity_poly.pdbx_seq_one_letter_code
_entity_poly.pdbx_strand_id
1 'polypeptide(L)' 'NVGRFFQYFSSERELEGLCRACGLVGFTCQRRGTFIMISATKPL' A
#
# COMPACT_ATOMS: atom_id res chain seq x y z
N ASN A 1 12.74 -8.16 -18.89
CA ASN A 1 12.50 -6.89 -18.17
C ASN A 1 11.01 -6.82 -17.80
N VAL A 2 10.60 -7.60 -16.79
CA VAL A 2 9.32 -7.44 -16.08
C VAL A 2 9.60 -7.98 -14.68
N GLY A 3 9.95 -7.10 -13.74
CA GLY A 3 10.24 -7.49 -12.36
C GLY A 3 9.00 -8.12 -11.72
N ARG A 4 9.19 -9.22 -10.99
CA ARG A 4 8.16 -9.84 -10.14
C ARG A 4 7.69 -8.83 -9.09
N PHE A 5 6.64 -8.06 -9.41
CA PHE A 5 5.99 -7.14 -8.46
C PHE A 5 5.19 -7.85 -7.36
N PHE A 6 4.93 -9.16 -7.50
CA PHE A 6 4.05 -9.91 -6.59
C PHE A 6 4.70 -10.35 -5.26
N GLN A 7 5.96 -9.99 -4.97
CA GLN A 7 6.66 -10.50 -3.76
C GLN A 7 7.13 -9.44 -2.74
N TYR A 8 7.08 -8.13 -3.04
CA TYR A 8 7.69 -7.12 -2.15
C TYR A 8 6.76 -5.93 -1.91
N PHE A 9 5.77 -6.13 -1.03
CA PHE A 9 5.44 -5.10 -0.05
C PHE A 9 5.75 -5.69 1.30
N SER A 10 6.99 -5.53 1.74
CA SER A 10 7.53 -6.24 2.91
C SER A 10 7.00 -5.68 4.22
N SER A 11 6.41 -4.49 4.20
CA SER A 11 5.80 -3.88 5.38
C SER A 11 4.65 -2.95 5.02
N GLU A 12 3.73 -2.78 5.97
CA GLU A 12 2.67 -1.77 5.92
C GLU A 12 3.21 -0.34 5.68
N ARG A 13 4.41 -0.05 6.20
CA ARG A 13 5.08 1.23 6.01
C ARG A 13 5.48 1.49 4.55
N GLU A 14 5.87 0.46 3.83
CA GLU A 14 6.24 0.57 2.41
C GLU A 14 5.00 0.92 1.57
N LEU A 15 3.87 0.28 1.87
CA LEU A 15 2.57 0.60 1.26
C LEU A 15 2.11 2.02 1.59
N GLU A 16 2.24 2.44 2.85
CA GLU A 16 1.94 3.81 3.25
C GLU A 16 2.83 4.83 2.52
N GLY A 17 4.13 4.52 2.40
CA GLY A 17 5.10 5.35 1.69
C GLY A 17 4.71 5.55 0.22
N LEU A 18 4.26 4.51 -0.46
CA LEU A 18 3.75 4.63 -1.83
C LEU A 18 2.50 5.50 -1.91
N CYS A 19 1.52 5.29 -1.02
CA CYS A 19 0.32 6.11 -0.99
C CYS A 19 0.68 7.60 -0.82
N ARG A 20 1.59 7.91 0.10
CA ARG A 20 2.09 9.28 0.32
C ARG A 20 2.82 9.83 -0.91
N ALA A 21 3.67 9.04 -1.56
CA ALA A 21 4.38 9.45 -2.77
C ALA A 21 3.41 9.77 -3.93
N CYS A 22 2.25 9.11 -3.97
CA CYS A 22 1.17 9.40 -4.91
C CYS A 22 0.26 10.57 -4.49
N GLY A 23 0.54 11.23 -3.36
CA GLY A 23 -0.31 12.31 -2.82
C GLY A 23 -1.62 11.82 -2.20
N LEU A 24 -1.73 10.52 -1.89
CA LEU A 24 -2.87 9.97 -1.19
C LEU A 24 -2.72 10.18 0.32
N VAL A 25 -3.83 10.41 1.00
CA VAL A 25 -3.92 10.65 2.45
C VAL A 25 -4.84 9.63 3.12
N GLY A 26 -4.85 9.58 4.45
CA GLY A 26 -5.75 8.68 5.19
C GLY A 26 -5.49 7.20 4.96
N PHE A 27 -4.21 6.80 4.82
CA PHE A 27 -3.83 5.42 4.62
C PHE A 27 -4.30 4.54 5.80
N THR A 28 -4.93 3.41 5.50
CA THR A 28 -5.17 2.33 6.46
C THR A 28 -4.79 0.99 5.86
N CYS A 29 -4.35 0.06 6.70
CA CYS A 29 -4.04 -1.31 6.31
C CYS A 29 -4.62 -2.28 7.34
N GLN A 30 -5.35 -3.28 6.87
CA GLN A 30 -5.87 -4.36 7.69
C GLN A 30 -5.37 -5.69 7.16
N ARG A 31 -4.64 -6.43 7.99
CA ARG A 31 -4.16 -7.78 7.66
C ARG A 31 -5.19 -8.81 8.09
N ARG A 32 -5.75 -9.55 7.12
CA ARG A 32 -6.73 -10.62 7.35
C ARG A 32 -6.16 -11.94 6.85
N GLY A 33 -5.39 -12.60 7.72
CA GLY A 33 -4.75 -13.87 7.40
C GLY A 33 -3.79 -13.77 6.22
N THR A 34 -4.22 -14.28 5.06
CA THR A 34 -3.42 -14.37 3.83
C THR A 34 -3.50 -13.14 2.93
N PHE A 35 -4.38 -12.19 3.21
CA PHE A 35 -4.51 -10.96 2.43
C PHE A 35 -4.46 -9.71 3.30
N ILE A 36 -4.17 -8.58 2.66
CA ILE A 36 -4.26 -7.25 3.25
C ILE A 36 -5.33 -6.45 2.50
N MET A 37 -6.07 -5.64 3.24
CA MET A 37 -6.93 -4.61 2.69
C MET A 37 -6.26 -3.26 2.97
N ILE A 38 -6.11 -2.44 1.94
CA ILE A 38 -5.62 -1.06 2.09
C ILE A 38 -6.68 -0.07 1.64
N SER A 39 -6.72 1.08 2.28
CA SER A 39 -7.51 2.23 1.84
C SER A 39 -6.66 3.49 1.87
N ALA A 40 -6.83 4.37 0.89
CA ALA A 40 -6.29 5.73 0.93
C ALA A 40 -7.19 6.64 0.09
N THR A 41 -7.24 7.92 0.44
CA THR A 41 -8.09 8.92 -0.21
C THR A 41 -7.23 9.85 -1.04
N LYS A 42 -7.63 10.07 -2.29
CA LYS A 42 -7.11 11.18 -3.09
C LYS A 42 -7.81 12.46 -2.63
N PRO A 43 -7.10 13.45 -2.05
CA PRO A 43 -7.70 14.73 -1.73
C PRO A 43 -8.18 15.42 -3.02
N LEU A 44 -9.32 16.11 -2.95
CA LEU A 44 -9.84 16.96 -4.03
C LEU A 44 -8.90 18.12 -4.33
#